data_AF-A0A4R1Y080-F1
#
_entry.id   AF-A0A4R1Y080-F1
#
_cell.length_a   1.000
_cell.length_b   1.000
_cell.length_c   1.000
_cell.angle_alpha   90.00
_cell.angle_beta   90.00
_cell.angle_gamma   90.00
#
_symmetry.space_group_name_H-M   'P 1'
#
loop_
_entity.id
_entity.type
_entity.pdbx_description
1 polymer ?
#
loop_
_entity_poly.entity_id
_entity_poly.type
_entity_poly.pdbx_seq_one_letter_code
_entity_poly.pdbx_strand_id
1 'polypeptide(L)'
;MLEQLQRLHTHIGVLKTRLENVQNENKSLLKEKSHSDEQTHAQITQKNTVITQKQDQIESLSDQLSQLQTQFKQLNTDATSLAERYGRLEKSCTDLKNRFQEILAERNDLRVLKDKMIHEQQHTQQEIQSLQSERERLIKKNDHAKTKVEAIIQRLALLGTEQDHHAQEIQQLAHPTDAHEEA
;
A
#
# COMPACT_ATOMS: atom_id res chain seq x y z
N MET A 1 23.44 6.23 133.12
CA MET A 1 22.51 5.27 132.45
C MET A 1 21.34 5.98 131.79
N LEU A 2 20.67 6.94 132.47
CA LEU A 2 19.50 7.66 131.93
C LEU A 2 19.79 8.50 130.67
N GLU A 3 20.88 9.27 130.65
CA GLU A 3 21.26 10.10 129.48
C GLU A 3 21.54 9.28 128.21
N GLN A 4 22.14 8.09 128.35
CA GLN A 4 22.40 7.22 127.20
C GLN A 4 21.10 6.65 126.63
N LEU A 5 20.13 6.32 127.48
CA LEU A 5 18.77 5.92 127.07
C LEU A 5 18.04 7.07 126.36
N GLN A 6 18.16 8.29 126.86
CA GLN A 6 17.60 9.49 126.21
C GLN A 6 18.23 9.73 124.82
N ARG A 7 19.56 9.67 124.69
CA ARG A 7 20.25 9.80 123.39
C ARG A 7 19.82 8.73 122.40
N LEU A 8 19.70 7.48 122.84
CA LEU A 8 19.24 6.37 122.01
C LEU A 8 17.80 6.59 121.54
N HIS A 9 16.91 7.06 122.42
CA HIS A 9 15.53 7.37 122.08
C HIS A 9 15.44 8.46 121.00
N THR A 10 16.24 9.53 121.12
CA THR A 10 16.31 10.59 120.10
C THR A 10 16.83 10.06 118.77
N HIS A 11 17.87 9.22 118.79
CA HIS A 11 18.41 8.60 117.57
C HIS A 11 17.40 7.68 116.88
N ILE A 12 16.65 6.87 117.65
CA ILE A 12 15.56 6.04 117.11
C ILE A 12 14.47 6.91 116.49
N GLY A 13 14.12 8.03 117.11
CA GLY A 13 13.17 9.00 116.55
C GLY A 13 13.62 9.54 115.19
N VAL A 14 14.87 10.01 115.09
CA VAL A 14 15.45 10.51 113.82
C VAL A 14 15.50 9.43 112.75
N LEU A 15 15.90 8.20 113.11
CA LEU A 15 15.92 7.07 112.19
C LEU A 15 14.53 6.73 111.66
N LYS A 16 13.51 6.80 112.51
CA LYS A 16 12.11 6.54 112.15
C LYS A 16 11.60 7.58 111.15
N THR A 17 11.83 8.87 111.39
CA THR A 17 11.48 9.94 110.45
C THR A 17 12.22 9.77 109.12
N ARG A 18 13.51 9.41 109.15
CA ARG A 18 14.30 9.20 107.92
C ARG A 18 13.81 7.99 107.14
N LEU A 19 13.45 6.90 107.81
CA LEU A 19 12.85 5.72 107.18
C LEU A 19 11.52 6.06 106.51
N GLU A 20 10.67 6.82 107.19
CA GLU A 20 9.37 7.27 106.66
C GLU A 20 9.54 8.17 105.43
N ASN A 21 10.50 9.10 105.47
CA ASN A 21 10.84 9.95 104.32
C ASN A 21 11.32 9.12 103.12
N VAL A 22 12.23 8.18 103.33
CA VAL A 22 12.75 7.31 102.26
C VAL A 22 11.64 6.39 101.71
N GLN A 23 10.72 5.91 102.56
CA GLN A 23 9.57 5.14 102.10
C GLN A 23 8.62 5.98 101.23
N ASN A 24 8.38 7.23 101.60
CA ASN A 24 7.55 8.14 100.82
C ASN A 24 8.21 8.52 99.49
N GLU A 25 9.52 8.77 99.49
CA GLU A 25 10.30 9.03 98.28
C GLU A 25 10.28 7.82 97.34
N ASN A 26 10.51 6.60 97.86
CA ASN A 26 10.40 5.37 97.06
C ASN A 26 9.01 5.19 96.43
N LYS A 27 7.94 5.45 97.20
CA LYS A 27 6.57 5.40 96.67
C LYS A 27 6.35 6.43 95.55
N SER A 28 6.91 7.62 95.69
CA SER A 28 6.85 8.67 94.66
C SER A 28 7.59 8.25 93.41
N LEU A 29 8.84 7.79 93.54
CA LEU A 29 9.67 7.32 92.43
C LEU A 29 9.06 6.13 91.70
N LEU A 30 8.44 5.19 92.42
CA LEU A 30 7.72 4.06 91.80
C LEU A 30 6.51 4.54 90.98
N LYS A 31 5.77 5.53 91.46
CA LYS A 31 4.65 6.12 90.71
C LYS A 31 5.14 6.86 89.46
N GLU A 32 6.18 7.67 89.59
CA GLU A 32 6.77 8.40 88.48
C GLU A 32 7.33 7.46 87.41
N LYS A 33 8.01 6.39 87.84
CA LYS A 33 8.47 5.33 86.94
C LYS A 33 7.30 4.67 86.20
N SER A 34 6.25 4.26 86.91
CA SER A 34 5.06 3.65 86.29
C SER A 34 4.42 4.58 85.25
N HIS A 35 4.29 5.87 85.58
CA HIS A 35 3.72 6.85 84.68
C HIS A 35 4.59 7.07 83.43
N SER A 36 5.91 7.13 83.59
CA SER A 36 6.86 7.23 82.48
C SER A 36 6.84 5.99 81.59
N ASP A 37 6.79 4.79 82.19
CA ASP A 37 6.69 3.51 81.46
C ASP A 37 5.38 3.45 80.65
N GLU A 38 4.25 3.89 81.21
CA GLU A 38 2.97 3.99 80.49
C GLU A 38 3.03 4.99 79.33
N GLN A 39 3.60 6.17 79.56
CA GLN A 39 3.73 7.21 78.54
C GLN A 39 4.62 6.76 77.38
N THR A 40 5.76 6.14 77.68
CA THR A 40 6.67 5.61 76.66
C THR A 40 6.02 4.47 75.88
N HIS A 41 5.28 3.59 76.55
CA HIS A 41 4.53 2.52 75.89
C HIS A 41 3.46 3.07 74.93
N ALA A 42 2.71 4.09 75.35
CA ALA A 42 1.73 4.76 74.50
C ALA A 42 2.38 5.39 73.25
N GLN A 43 3.53 6.04 73.41
CA GLN A 43 4.29 6.62 72.29
C GLN A 43 4.81 5.56 71.32
N ILE A 44 5.31 4.42 71.83
CA ILE A 44 5.78 3.31 70.99
C ILE A 44 4.62 2.74 70.18
N THR A 45 3.47 2.50 70.80
CA THR A 45 2.27 1.99 70.11
C THR A 45 1.82 2.95 69.01
N GLN A 46 1.76 4.26 69.30
CA GLN A 46 1.42 5.27 68.29
C GLN A 46 2.41 5.27 67.12
N LYS A 47 3.72 5.25 67.40
CA LYS A 47 4.75 5.20 66.35
C LYS A 47 4.63 3.94 65.50
N ASN A 48 4.37 2.78 66.12
CA ASN A 48 4.17 1.53 65.40
C ASN A 48 2.97 1.59 64.45
N THR A 49 1.85 2.17 64.88
CA THR A 49 0.69 2.37 63.99
C THR A 49 1.03 3.24 62.79
N VAL A 50 1.77 4.34 62.99
CA VAL A 50 2.20 5.23 61.90
C VAL A 50 3.16 4.51 60.95
N ILE A 51 4.07 3.69 61.49
CA ILE A 51 5.00 2.88 60.68
C ILE A 51 4.20 1.92 59.79
N THR A 52 3.26 1.17 60.36
CA THR A 52 2.41 0.25 59.58
C THR A 52 1.65 0.99 58.46
N GLN A 53 1.00 2.11 58.77
CA GLN A 53 0.30 2.91 57.76
C GLN A 53 1.21 3.38 56.62
N LYS A 54 2.44 3.80 56.94
CA LYS A 54 3.42 4.20 55.93
C LYS A 54 3.93 3.02 55.12
N GLN A 55 4.07 1.84 55.74
CA GLN A 55 4.43 0.61 55.06
C GLN A 55 3.38 0.26 53.99
N ASP A 56 2.10 0.25 54.38
CA ASP A 56 0.98 -0.05 53.48
C ASP A 56 0.91 0.95 52.31
N GLN A 57 1.18 2.24 52.60
CA GLN A 57 1.22 3.28 51.57
C GLN A 57 2.39 3.08 50.58
N ILE A 58 3.56 2.67 51.07
CA ILE A 58 4.73 2.37 50.22
C ILE A 58 4.44 1.17 49.32
N GLU A 59 3.82 0.12 49.84
CA GLU A 59 3.43 -1.05 49.05
C GLU A 59 2.44 -0.65 47.95
N SER A 60 1.37 0.09 48.29
CA SER A 60 0.39 0.58 47.32
C SER A 60 1.01 1.44 46.22
N LEU A 61 1.92 2.36 46.57
CA LEU A 61 2.62 3.19 45.59
C LEU A 61 3.58 2.37 44.71
N SER A 62 4.22 1.35 45.27
CA SER A 62 5.11 0.46 44.52
C SER A 62 4.33 -0.37 43.48
N ASP A 63 3.15 -0.86 43.85
CA ASP A 63 2.26 -1.57 42.93
C ASP A 63 1.77 -0.67 41.80
N GLN A 64 1.35 0.56 42.11
CA GLN A 64 0.94 1.53 41.09
C GLN A 64 2.10 1.85 40.13
N LEU A 65 3.30 2.03 40.66
CA LEU A 65 4.49 2.30 39.85
C LEU A 65 4.82 1.13 38.93
N SER A 66 4.73 -0.11 39.41
CA SER A 66 4.93 -1.33 38.62
C SER A 66 3.90 -1.46 37.49
N GLN A 67 2.62 -1.17 37.78
CA GLN A 67 1.57 -1.16 36.77
C GLN A 67 1.83 -0.10 35.70
N LEU A 68 2.20 1.12 36.11
CA LEU A 68 2.46 2.22 35.18
C LEU A 68 3.67 1.95 34.28
N GLN A 69 4.73 1.35 34.84
CA GLN A 69 5.88 0.90 34.05
C GLN A 69 5.50 -0.15 33.00
N THR A 70 4.59 -1.06 33.35
CA THR A 70 4.11 -2.10 32.42
C THR A 70 3.28 -1.49 31.29
N GLN A 71 2.37 -0.57 31.62
CA GLN A 71 1.60 0.18 30.62
C GLN A 71 2.50 1.00 29.69
N PHE A 72 3.53 1.65 30.25
CA PHE A 72 4.49 2.42 29.45
C PHE A 72 5.27 1.53 28.46
N LYS A 73 5.72 0.35 28.91
CA LYS A 73 6.36 -0.64 28.03
C LYS A 73 5.44 -1.07 26.89
N GLN A 74 4.18 -1.37 27.21
CA GLN A 74 3.18 -1.75 26.20
C GLN A 74 2.96 -0.64 25.17
N LEU A 75 2.77 0.61 25.64
CA LEU A 75 2.59 1.75 24.76
C LEU A 75 3.80 1.96 23.83
N ASN A 76 5.01 1.73 24.33
CA ASN A 76 6.21 1.84 23.51
C ASN A 76 6.29 0.75 22.43
N THR A 77 5.88 -0.47 22.76
CA THR A 77 5.75 -1.57 21.78
C THR A 77 4.69 -1.23 20.73
N ASP A 78 3.55 -0.70 21.13
CA ASP A 78 2.47 -0.32 20.22
C ASP A 78 2.89 0.83 19.29
N ALA A 79 3.59 1.84 19.81
CA ALA A 79 4.14 2.94 19.03
C ALA A 79 5.15 2.44 17.98
N THR A 80 6.02 1.50 18.37
CA THR A 80 6.99 0.89 17.44
C THR A 80 6.28 0.10 16.33
N SER A 81 5.29 -0.73 16.69
CA SER A 81 4.49 -1.48 15.71
C SER A 81 3.75 -0.55 14.74
N LEU A 82 3.22 0.56 15.25
CA LEU A 82 2.52 1.55 14.45
C LEU A 82 3.48 2.25 13.47
N ALA A 83 4.68 2.63 13.91
CA ALA A 83 5.70 3.21 13.04
C ALA A 83 6.08 2.27 11.89
N GLU A 84 6.25 0.97 12.16
CA GLU A 84 6.49 -0.02 11.12
C GLU A 84 5.33 -0.15 10.12
N ARG A 85 4.08 -0.12 10.61
CA ARG A 85 2.89 -0.15 9.74
C ARG A 85 2.84 1.07 8.82
N TYR A 86 3.12 2.26 9.35
CA TYR A 86 3.21 3.48 8.54
C TYR A 86 4.33 3.37 7.50
N GLY A 87 5.51 2.88 7.86
CA GLY A 87 6.61 2.67 6.91
C GLY A 87 6.26 1.67 5.79
N ARG A 88 5.50 0.61 6.09
CA ARG A 88 4.99 -0.31 5.06
C ARG A 88 3.95 0.36 4.15
N LEU A 89 3.06 1.17 4.73
CA LEU A 89 2.04 1.89 3.97
C LEU A 89 2.66 2.92 3.02
N GLU A 90 3.67 3.67 3.48
CA GLU A 90 4.40 4.64 2.68
C GLU A 90 5.09 4.00 1.46
N LYS A 91 5.74 2.84 1.67
CA LYS A 91 6.32 2.04 0.57
C LYS A 91 5.25 1.62 -0.44
N SER A 92 4.13 1.07 0.04
CA SER A 92 3.02 0.67 -0.84
C SER A 92 2.43 1.85 -1.63
N CYS A 93 2.36 3.04 -1.04
CA CYS A 93 1.91 4.26 -1.73
C CYS A 93 2.90 4.67 -2.83
N THR A 94 4.20 4.56 -2.56
CA THR A 94 5.27 4.83 -3.53
C THR A 94 5.21 3.84 -4.70
N ASP A 95 5.07 2.56 -4.41
CA ASP A 95 4.95 1.50 -5.44
C ASP A 95 3.71 1.72 -6.31
N LEU A 96 2.58 2.06 -5.69
CA LEU A 96 1.34 2.36 -6.39
C LEU A 96 1.50 3.58 -7.30
N LYS A 97 2.15 4.65 -6.82
CA LYS A 97 2.46 5.84 -7.62
C LYS A 97 3.32 5.50 -8.84
N ASN A 98 4.36 4.69 -8.67
CA ASN A 98 5.23 4.28 -9.77
C ASN A 98 4.44 3.48 -10.81
N ARG A 99 3.61 2.53 -10.37
CA ARG A 99 2.76 1.73 -11.26
C ARG A 99 1.74 2.58 -12.03
N PHE A 100 1.20 3.63 -11.40
CA PHE A 100 0.35 4.59 -12.11
C PHE A 100 1.11 5.38 -13.18
N GLN A 101 2.37 5.76 -12.92
CA GLN A 101 3.20 6.46 -13.90
C GLN A 101 3.54 5.55 -15.11
N GLU A 102 3.83 4.27 -14.86
CA GLU A 102 4.05 3.27 -15.92
C GLU A 102 2.81 3.11 -16.80
N ILE A 103 1.63 2.92 -16.20
CA ILE A 103 0.35 2.81 -16.95
C ILE A 103 0.09 4.07 -17.79
N LEU A 104 0.41 5.26 -17.28
CA LEU A 104 0.27 6.51 -18.03
C LEU A 104 1.21 6.56 -19.23
N ALA A 105 2.44 6.07 -19.08
CA ALA A 105 3.41 5.96 -20.17
C ALA A 105 2.94 4.96 -21.23
N GLU A 106 2.57 3.75 -20.84
CA GLU A 106 2.04 2.71 -21.75
C GLU A 106 0.81 3.21 -22.52
N ARG A 107 -0.11 3.90 -21.84
CA ARG A 107 -1.28 4.51 -22.50
C ARG A 107 -0.86 5.55 -23.55
N ASN A 108 0.15 6.36 -23.28
CA ASN A 108 0.64 7.35 -24.25
C ASN A 108 1.27 6.66 -25.46
N ASP A 109 2.06 5.61 -25.24
CA ASP A 109 2.68 4.82 -26.31
C ASP A 109 1.62 4.15 -27.19
N LEU A 110 0.58 3.56 -26.58
CA LEU A 110 -0.57 3.00 -27.29
C LEU A 110 -1.31 4.07 -28.11
N ARG A 111 -1.42 5.30 -27.60
CA ARG A 111 -2.03 6.41 -28.36
C ARG A 111 -1.22 6.72 -29.62
N VAL A 112 0.10 6.84 -29.48
CA VAL A 112 1.00 7.10 -30.61
C VAL A 112 0.96 5.95 -31.62
N LEU A 113 0.95 4.70 -31.16
CA LEU A 113 0.84 3.53 -32.04
C LEU A 113 -0.50 3.52 -32.79
N LYS A 114 -1.60 3.80 -32.10
CA LYS A 114 -2.92 3.93 -32.73
C LYS A 114 -2.93 5.01 -33.81
N ASP A 115 -2.36 6.19 -33.52
CA ASP A 115 -2.28 7.28 -34.48
C ASP A 115 -1.48 6.84 -35.72
N LYS A 116 -0.33 6.16 -35.55
CA LYS A 116 0.44 5.61 -36.67
C LYS A 116 -0.36 4.63 -37.52
N MET A 117 -1.05 3.67 -36.88
CA MET A 117 -1.88 2.69 -37.59
C MET A 117 -3.00 3.33 -38.40
N ILE A 118 -3.62 4.41 -37.90
CA ILE A 118 -4.64 5.17 -38.64
C ILE A 118 -4.04 5.81 -39.89
N HIS A 119 -2.85 6.41 -39.79
CA HIS A 119 -2.19 7.03 -40.95
C HIS A 119 -1.81 5.97 -41.99
N GLU A 120 -1.25 4.83 -41.56
CA GLU A 120 -0.93 3.71 -42.45
C GLU A 120 -2.19 3.16 -43.15
N GLN A 121 -3.29 2.98 -42.41
CA GLN A 121 -4.56 2.54 -42.97
C GLN A 121 -5.08 3.51 -44.04
N GLN A 122 -5.03 4.81 -43.77
CA GLN A 122 -5.44 5.84 -44.73
C GLN A 122 -4.57 5.80 -45.99
N HIS A 123 -3.25 5.65 -45.84
CA HIS A 123 -2.33 5.54 -46.96
C HIS A 123 -2.64 4.31 -47.83
N THR A 124 -2.74 3.13 -47.23
CA THR A 124 -3.09 1.89 -47.96
C THR A 124 -4.45 2.00 -48.64
N GLN A 125 -5.43 2.67 -48.02
CA GLN A 125 -6.74 2.90 -48.65
C GLN A 125 -6.64 3.77 -49.91
N GLN A 126 -5.79 4.80 -49.91
CA GLN A 126 -5.54 5.63 -51.09
C GLN A 126 -4.82 4.87 -52.20
N GLU A 127 -3.87 4.00 -51.84
CA GLU A 127 -3.19 3.11 -52.81
C GLU A 127 -4.18 2.14 -53.46
N ILE A 128 -5.06 1.52 -52.67
CA ILE A 128 -6.13 0.64 -53.19
C ILE A 128 -7.02 1.39 -54.18
N GLN A 129 -7.47 2.61 -53.84
CA GLN A 129 -8.28 3.43 -54.74
C GLN A 129 -7.53 3.77 -56.04
N SER A 130 -6.24 4.08 -55.96
CA SER A 130 -5.40 4.38 -57.12
C SER A 130 -5.28 3.16 -58.05
N LEU A 131 -5.00 1.99 -57.48
CA LEU A 131 -4.92 0.73 -58.22
C LEU A 131 -6.26 0.33 -58.85
N GLN A 132 -7.39 0.58 -58.17
CA GLN A 132 -8.73 0.35 -58.71
C GLN A 132 -9.00 1.23 -59.93
N SER A 133 -8.69 2.53 -59.84
CA SER A 133 -8.81 3.48 -60.96
C SER A 133 -7.91 3.08 -62.14
N GLU A 134 -6.68 2.64 -61.88
CA GLU A 134 -5.78 2.15 -62.93
C GLU A 134 -6.32 0.88 -63.59
N ARG A 135 -6.80 -0.08 -62.79
CA ARG A 135 -7.45 -1.30 -63.30
C ARG A 135 -8.62 -0.98 -64.21
N GLU A 136 -9.49 -0.04 -63.83
CA GLU A 136 -10.62 0.38 -64.68
C GLU A 136 -10.15 1.02 -66.00
N ARG A 137 -9.10 1.85 -65.96
CA ARG A 137 -8.51 2.43 -67.18
C ARG A 137 -7.94 1.34 -68.10
N LEU A 138 -7.27 0.34 -67.53
CA LEU A 138 -6.72 -0.78 -68.29
C LEU A 138 -7.83 -1.64 -68.91
N ILE A 139 -8.91 -1.92 -68.18
CA ILE A 139 -10.09 -2.63 -68.71
C ILE A 139 -10.66 -1.87 -69.91
N LYS A 140 -10.91 -0.56 -69.79
CA LYS A 140 -11.42 0.26 -70.91
C LYS A 140 -10.49 0.25 -72.13
N LYS A 141 -9.18 0.31 -71.91
CA LYS A 141 -8.17 0.20 -72.99
C LYS A 141 -8.20 -1.18 -73.64
N ASN A 142 -8.35 -2.24 -72.86
CA ASN A 142 -8.43 -3.61 -73.34
C ASN A 142 -9.70 -3.83 -74.18
N ASP A 143 -10.85 -3.36 -73.71
CA ASP A 143 -12.13 -3.43 -74.45
C ASP A 143 -12.03 -2.70 -75.80
N HIS A 144 -11.45 -1.49 -75.82
CA HIS A 144 -11.23 -0.74 -77.06
C HIS A 144 -10.29 -1.47 -78.03
N ALA A 145 -9.21 -2.06 -77.51
CA ALA A 145 -8.29 -2.86 -78.32
C ALA A 145 -9.00 -4.08 -78.90
N LYS A 146 -9.86 -4.75 -78.11
CA LYS A 146 -10.67 -5.88 -78.56
C LYS A 146 -11.63 -5.49 -79.68
N THR A 147 -12.38 -4.39 -79.53
CA THR A 147 -13.27 -3.89 -80.60
C THR A 147 -12.49 -3.55 -81.88
N LYS A 148 -11.29 -2.96 -81.77
CA LYS A 148 -10.43 -2.71 -82.93
C LYS A 148 -10.01 -4.01 -83.62
N VAL A 149 -9.63 -5.03 -82.85
CA VAL A 149 -9.27 -6.35 -83.39
C VAL A 149 -10.48 -6.98 -84.08
N GLU A 150 -11.66 -6.94 -83.48
CA GLU A 150 -12.90 -7.44 -84.09
C GLU A 150 -13.22 -6.72 -85.42
N ALA A 151 -13.06 -5.40 -85.48
CA ALA A 151 -13.24 -4.63 -86.72
C ALA A 151 -12.20 -5.00 -87.79
N ILE A 152 -10.94 -5.24 -87.42
CA ILE A 152 -9.91 -5.73 -88.34
C ILE A 152 -10.28 -7.11 -88.87
N ILE A 153 -10.72 -8.02 -88.01
CA ILE A 153 -11.17 -9.37 -88.41
C ILE A 153 -12.34 -9.28 -89.41
N GLN A 154 -13.34 -8.46 -89.14
CA GLN A 154 -14.47 -8.24 -90.06
C GLN A 154 -14.01 -7.70 -91.42
N ARG A 155 -13.09 -6.73 -91.43
CA ARG A 155 -12.56 -6.16 -92.67
C ARG A 155 -11.74 -7.18 -93.46
N LEU A 156 -10.93 -7.99 -92.78
CA LEU A 156 -10.18 -9.08 -93.41
C LEU A 156 -11.10 -10.15 -93.99
N ALA A 157 -12.22 -10.46 -93.32
CA ALA A 157 -13.21 -11.40 -93.85
C ALA A 157 -13.85 -10.91 -95.15
N LEU A 158 -14.26 -9.63 -95.22
CA LEU A 158 -14.79 -9.02 -96.45
C LEU A 158 -13.76 -9.02 -97.58
N LEU A 159 -12.52 -8.62 -97.30
CA LEU A 159 -11.47 -8.62 -98.31
C LEU A 159 -11.15 -10.03 -98.82
N GLY A 160 -11.20 -11.04 -97.95
CA GLY A 160 -11.08 -12.45 -98.35
C GLY A 160 -12.17 -12.86 -99.34
N THR A 161 -13.42 -12.46 -99.11
CA THR A 161 -14.51 -12.77 -100.05
C THR A 161 -14.36 -12.06 -101.40
N GLU A 162 -13.86 -10.82 -101.43
CA GLU A 162 -13.60 -10.13 -102.70
C GLU A 162 -12.39 -10.71 -103.44
N GLN A 163 -11.33 -11.11 -102.74
CA GLN A 163 -10.21 -11.82 -103.35
C GLN A 163 -10.64 -13.17 -103.93
N ASP A 164 -11.48 -13.93 -103.23
CA ASP A 164 -12.03 -15.19 -103.73
C ASP A 164 -12.94 -14.96 -104.95
N HIS A 165 -13.73 -13.88 -104.96
CA HIS A 165 -14.57 -13.50 -106.09
C HIS A 165 -13.73 -13.14 -107.33
N HIS A 166 -12.71 -12.30 -107.16
CA HIS A 166 -11.78 -11.98 -108.24
C HIS A 166 -10.99 -13.21 -108.72
N ALA A 167 -10.62 -14.12 -107.81
CA ALA A 167 -9.99 -15.38 -108.19
C ALA A 167 -10.93 -16.26 -109.04
N GLN A 168 -12.22 -16.34 -108.69
CA GLN A 168 -13.23 -17.04 -109.49
C GLN A 168 -13.47 -16.37 -110.86
N GLU A 169 -13.55 -15.04 -110.93
CA GLU A 169 -13.66 -14.30 -112.21
C GLU A 169 -12.43 -14.56 -113.12
N ILE A 170 -11.22 -14.52 -112.55
CA ILE A 170 -10.00 -14.84 -113.30
C ILE A 170 -10.03 -16.30 -113.79
N GLN A 171 -10.53 -17.24 -112.98
CA GLN A 171 -10.66 -18.64 -113.36
C GLN A 171 -11.69 -18.86 -114.48
N GLN A 172 -12.80 -18.12 -114.48
CA GLN A 172 -13.80 -18.11 -115.56
C GLN A 172 -13.26 -17.48 -116.86
N LEU A 173 -12.41 -16.46 -116.76
CA LEU A 173 -11.73 -15.87 -117.92
C LEU A 173 -10.58 -16.75 -118.46
N ALA A 174 -9.93 -17.54 -117.60
CA ALA A 174 -8.89 -18.49 -117.99
C ALA A 174 -9.45 -19.78 -118.62
N HIS A 175 -10.72 -20.10 -118.38
CA HIS A 175 -11.45 -21.19 -119.02
C HIS A 175 -12.73 -20.65 -119.67
N PRO A 176 -12.66 -20.07 -120.89
CA PRO A 176 -13.86 -19.73 -121.62
C PRO A 176 -14.63 -21.02 -121.85
N THR A 177 -15.90 -21.03 -121.45
CA THR A 177 -16.78 -22.16 -121.73
C THR A 177 -16.89 -22.30 -123.24
N ASP A 178 -16.39 -23.41 -123.78
CA ASP A 178 -16.72 -23.90 -125.11
C ASP A 178 -18.25 -24.08 -125.19
N ALA A 179 -18.94 -23.07 -125.71
CA ALA A 179 -20.37 -23.12 -126.01
C ALA A 179 -20.77 -22.12 -127.10
N HIS A 180 -20.15 -22.27 -128.28
CA HIS A 180 -20.71 -22.07 -129.63
C HIS A 180 -19.62 -22.58 -130.58
N GLU A 181 -19.76 -23.64 -131.37
CA GLU A 181 -20.83 -23.98 -132.31
C GLU A 181 -20.90 -25.51 -132.57
N GLU A 182 -22.10 -26.03 -132.88
CA GLU A 182 -22.28 -27.30 -133.60
C GLU A 182 -21.96 -27.09 -135.10
N ALA A 183 -21.04 -27.90 -135.65
CA ALA A 183 -21.00 -28.39 -137.04
C ALA A 183 -19.94 -29.49 -137.20
#